data_AF-A0A519F8F1-F1
#
_entry.id   AF-A0A519F8F1-F1
#
_cell.length_a   1.000
_cell.length_b   1.000
_cell.length_c   1.000
_cell.angle_alpha   90.00
_cell.angle_beta   90.00
_cell.angle_gamma   90.00
#
_symmetry.space_group_name_H-M   'P 1'
#
loop_
_entity.id
_entity.type
_entity.pdbx_description
1 polymer ?
#
loop_
_entity_poly.entity_id
_entity_poly.type
_entity_poly.pdbx_seq_one_letter_code
_entity_poly.pdbx_strand_id
1 'polypeptide(L)'
;MTPCIVIDTNIALDLLVFNDPACAPLQAALDAGELRWLATTAMRDELARVLGYPKIAPRLVYYRRTPAAVLADFDRQTQCVEAAPRATVVCKDPDDQIFIDLAVAHCAPLRSKDRAVRVLRKRLAALGVDVT
;
A
#
# COMPACT_ATOMS: atom_id res chain seq x y z
N MET A 1 2.45 5.74 21.07
CA MET A 1 2.61 4.67 20.05
C MET A 1 2.50 5.32 18.68
N THR A 2 3.43 5.03 17.77
CA THR A 2 3.36 5.58 16.41
C THR A 2 2.18 4.97 15.64
N PRO A 3 1.31 5.79 15.04
CA PRO A 3 0.18 5.31 14.25
C PRO A 3 0.65 4.45 13.07
N CYS A 4 -0.17 3.47 12.69
CA CYS A 4 0.11 2.60 11.57
C CYS A 4 -0.76 2.95 10.36
N ILE A 5 -0.34 2.53 9.19
CA ILE A 5 -1.03 2.76 7.92
C ILE A 5 -0.84 1.56 6.99
N VAL A 6 -1.86 1.23 6.22
CA VAL A 6 -1.76 0.29 5.10
C VAL A 6 -1.87 1.09 3.80
N ILE A 7 -1.04 0.76 2.83
CA ILE A 7 -0.96 1.48 1.55
C ILE A 7 -1.10 0.44 0.43
N ASP A 8 -2.00 0.71 -0.52
CA ASP A 8 -2.20 -0.15 -1.68
C ASP A 8 -1.03 -0.08 -2.68
N THR A 9 -0.98 -1.01 -3.64
CA THR A 9 0.08 -1.05 -4.66
C THR A 9 0.13 0.24 -5.50
N ASN A 10 -1.00 0.88 -5.77
CA ASN A 10 -1.06 2.09 -6.57
C ASN A 10 -0.40 3.29 -5.88
N ILE A 11 -0.68 3.50 -4.60
CA ILE A 11 -0.04 4.55 -3.80
C ILE A 11 1.43 4.19 -3.50
N ALA A 12 1.74 2.89 -3.33
CA ALA A 12 3.14 2.45 -3.22
C ALA A 12 3.97 2.78 -4.47
N LEU A 13 3.40 2.63 -5.67
CA LEU A 13 4.05 3.06 -6.91
C LEU A 13 4.21 4.59 -6.99
N ASP A 14 3.22 5.35 -6.53
CA ASP A 14 3.31 6.82 -6.49
C ASP A 14 4.48 7.28 -5.60
N LEU A 15 4.62 6.66 -4.42
CA LEU A 15 5.69 6.91 -3.45
C LEU A 15 7.06 6.49 -3.98
N LEU A 16 7.17 5.25 -4.49
CA LEU A 16 8.47 4.61 -4.72
C LEU A 16 8.98 4.71 -6.15
N VAL A 17 8.10 5.01 -7.12
CA VAL A 17 8.44 5.02 -8.54
C VAL A 17 8.17 6.37 -9.18
N PHE A 18 6.97 6.93 -9.01
CA PHE A 18 6.51 8.04 -9.83
C PHE A 18 6.90 9.43 -9.31
N ASN A 19 7.47 9.51 -8.10
CA ASN A 19 7.78 10.77 -7.42
C ASN A 19 6.56 11.71 -7.39
N ASP A 20 5.37 11.19 -7.09
CA ASP A 20 4.15 11.98 -7.07
C ASP A 20 4.23 13.04 -5.96
N PRO A 21 4.17 14.35 -6.27
CA PRO A 21 4.21 15.41 -5.27
C PRO A 21 3.08 15.32 -4.24
N ALA A 22 1.93 14.73 -4.60
CA ALA A 22 0.82 14.52 -3.67
C ALA A 22 1.19 13.55 -2.54
N CYS A 23 2.19 12.70 -2.75
CA CYS A 23 2.70 11.77 -1.74
C CYS A 23 3.78 12.38 -0.83
N ALA A 24 4.25 13.61 -1.09
CA ALA A 24 5.31 14.23 -0.30
C ALA A 24 5.02 14.31 1.22
N PRO A 25 3.80 14.67 1.68
CA PRO A 25 3.48 14.65 3.11
C PRO A 25 3.52 13.24 3.72
N LEU A 26 3.07 12.23 2.96
CA LEU A 26 3.10 10.84 3.41
C LEU A 26 4.54 10.32 3.51
N GLN A 27 5.36 10.59 2.50
CA GLN A 27 6.78 10.23 2.50
C GLN A 27 7.51 10.86 3.68
N ALA A 28 7.30 12.16 3.94
CA ALA A 28 7.92 12.85 5.07
C ALA A 28 7.53 12.23 6.42
N ALA A 29 6.26 11.87 6.61
CA ALA A 29 5.79 11.22 7.84
C ALA A 29 6.36 9.80 8.02
N LEU A 30 6.56 9.05 6.93
CA LEU A 30 7.24 7.74 6.96
C LEU A 30 8.72 7.90 7.31
N ASP A 31 9.43 8.84 6.67
CA ASP A 31 10.85 9.10 6.90
C ASP A 31 11.13 9.62 8.32
N ALA A 32 10.21 10.41 8.87
CA ALA A 32 10.29 10.91 10.24
C ALA A 32 9.92 9.85 11.31
N GLY A 33 9.43 8.67 10.89
CA GLY A 33 8.95 7.65 11.82
C GLY A 33 7.66 8.05 12.56
N GLU A 34 6.91 9.01 12.02
CA GLU A 34 5.60 9.45 12.51
C GLU A 34 4.48 8.52 12.06
N LEU A 35 4.70 7.74 11.01
CA LEU A 35 3.83 6.67 10.54
C LEU A 35 4.62 5.36 10.38
N ARG A 36 3.96 4.24 10.69
CA ARG A 36 4.46 2.90 10.39
C ARG A 36 3.65 2.28 9.27
N TRP A 37 4.25 2.09 8.10
CA TRP A 37 3.62 1.39 7.00
C TRP A 37 3.63 -0.11 7.26
N LEU A 38 2.48 -0.72 7.52
CA LEU A 38 2.34 -2.17 7.68
C LEU A 38 2.21 -2.84 6.31
N ALA A 39 2.92 -3.94 6.12
CA ALA A 39 2.82 -4.77 4.93
C ALA A 39 3.02 -6.25 5.25
N THR A 40 2.59 -7.11 4.34
CA THR A 40 2.83 -8.56 4.40
C THR A 40 3.77 -8.98 3.28
N THR A 41 4.32 -10.19 3.37
CA THR A 41 5.10 -10.79 2.27
C THR A 41 4.30 -10.84 0.97
N ALA A 42 3.00 -11.15 1.02
CA ALA A 42 2.15 -11.22 -0.15
C ALA A 42 2.01 -9.87 -0.88
N MET A 43 1.90 -8.77 -0.13
CA MET A 43 1.86 -7.41 -0.71
C MET A 43 3.20 -7.04 -1.36
N ARG A 44 4.32 -7.43 -0.75
CA ARG A 44 5.65 -7.24 -1.34
C ARG A 44 5.81 -8.02 -2.65
N ASP A 45 5.35 -9.27 -2.68
CA ASP A 45 5.38 -10.13 -3.86
C ASP A 45 4.47 -9.62 -4.97
N GLU A 46 3.31 -9.07 -4.62
CA GLU A 46 2.43 -8.38 -5.56
C GLU A 46 3.13 -7.18 -6.20
N LEU A 47 3.75 -6.31 -5.40
CA LEU A 47 4.55 -5.18 -5.92
C LEU A 47 5.64 -5.67 -6.86
N ALA A 48 6.36 -6.73 -6.51
CA ALA A 48 7.40 -7.33 -7.36
C ALA A 48 6.84 -7.78 -8.72
N ARG A 49 5.66 -8.42 -8.75
CA ARG A 49 4.97 -8.79 -9.99
C ARG A 49 4.57 -7.56 -10.81
N VAL A 50 3.97 -6.57 -10.17
CA VAL A 50 3.46 -5.34 -10.82
C VAL A 50 4.59 -4.53 -11.45
N LEU A 51 5.77 -4.48 -10.84
CA LEU A 51 6.95 -3.83 -11.41
C LEU A 51 7.39 -4.43 -12.75
N GLY A 52 7.06 -5.70 -13.00
CA GLY A 52 7.30 -6.39 -14.28
C GLY A 52 6.21 -6.16 -15.33
N TYR A 53 5.10 -5.51 -15.01
CA TYR A 53 3.99 -5.35 -15.96
C TYR A 53 4.36 -4.40 -17.11
N PRO A 54 3.91 -4.66 -18.36
CA PRO A 54 4.23 -3.83 -19.52
C PRO A 54 3.90 -2.35 -19.37
N LYS A 55 2.93 -2.00 -18.51
CA LYS A 55 2.54 -0.61 -18.22
C LYS A 55 3.48 0.08 -17.22
N ILE A 56 4.19 -0.68 -16.38
CA ILE A 56 5.04 -0.17 -15.30
C ILE A 56 6.52 -0.22 -15.68
N ALA A 57 6.97 -1.28 -16.35
CA ALA A 57 8.37 -1.42 -16.73
C ALA A 57 8.95 -0.22 -17.50
N PRO A 58 8.24 0.40 -18.48
CA PRO A 58 8.73 1.62 -19.14
C PRO A 58 8.85 2.83 -18.20
N ARG A 59 8.00 2.91 -17.16
CA ARG A 59 8.05 3.97 -16.16
C ARG A 59 9.29 3.83 -15.27
N LEU A 60 9.66 2.60 -14.87
CA LEU A 60 10.90 2.37 -14.13
C LEU A 60 12.12 2.92 -14.88
N VAL A 61 12.19 2.67 -16.20
CA VAL A 61 13.26 3.23 -17.05
C VAL A 61 13.22 4.75 -17.07
N TYR A 62 12.04 5.35 -17.28
CA TYR A 62 11.86 6.81 -17.31
C TYR A 62 12.32 7.47 -16.00
N TYR A 63 11.95 6.90 -14.85
CA TYR A 63 12.33 7.39 -13.52
C TYR A 63 13.71 6.92 -13.06
N ARG A 64 14.45 6.17 -13.89
CA ARG A 64 15.79 5.62 -13.58
C ARG A 64 15.81 4.74 -12.33
N ARG A 65 14.77 3.91 -12.17
CA ARG A 65 14.61 2.96 -11.06
C ARG A 65 14.74 1.54 -11.59
N THR A 66 15.21 0.63 -10.74
CA THR A 66 15.18 -0.82 -10.99
C THR A 66 14.14 -1.47 -10.08
N PRO A 67 13.52 -2.60 -10.46
CA PRO A 67 12.61 -3.31 -9.58
C PRO A 67 13.25 -3.64 -8.22
N ALA A 68 14.52 -4.06 -8.22
CA ALA A 68 15.25 -4.36 -6.98
C ALA A 68 15.40 -3.14 -6.06
N ALA A 69 15.70 -1.95 -6.60
CA ALA A 69 15.80 -0.73 -5.81
C ALA A 69 14.44 -0.33 -5.21
N VAL A 70 13.35 -0.48 -5.97
CA VAL A 70 11.99 -0.20 -5.49
C VAL A 70 11.61 -1.14 -4.34
N LEU A 71 11.90 -2.44 -4.49
CA LEU A 71 11.62 -3.42 -3.44
C LEU A 71 12.48 -3.19 -2.19
N ALA A 72 13.75 -2.80 -2.34
CA ALA A 72 14.60 -2.45 -1.21
C ALA A 72 14.09 -1.19 -0.47
N ASP A 73 13.54 -0.21 -1.20
CA ASP A 73 12.92 0.97 -0.60
C ASP A 73 11.60 0.62 0.11
N PHE A 74 10.81 -0.28 -0.46
CA PHE A 74 9.63 -0.85 0.21
C PHE A 74 10.01 -1.55 1.51
N ASP A 75 11.03 -2.42 1.47
CA ASP A 75 11.49 -3.18 2.64
C ASP A 75 12.02 -2.28 3.76
N ARG A 76 12.65 -1.14 3.41
CA ARG A 76 13.12 -0.16 4.38
C ARG A 76 11.99 0.63 5.03
N GLN A 77 10.96 0.97 4.27
CA GLN A 77 9.86 1.83 4.74
C GLN A 77 8.73 1.05 5.43
N THR A 78 8.67 -0.26 5.24
CA THR A 78 7.60 -1.10 5.77
C THR A 78 8.01 -1.85 7.03
N GLN A 79 7.05 -2.04 7.91
CA GLN A 79 7.10 -3.04 8.95
C GLN A 79 6.36 -4.29 8.44
N CYS A 80 7.12 -5.34 8.12
CA CYS A 80 6.54 -6.61 7.72
C CYS A 80 5.85 -7.28 8.91
N VAL A 81 4.59 -7.69 8.71
CA VAL A 81 3.76 -8.41 9.68
C VAL A 81 3.16 -9.66 9.04
N GLU A 82 2.59 -10.53 9.86
CA GLU A 82 1.92 -11.74 9.39
C GLU A 82 0.70 -11.41 8.51
N ALA A 83 0.34 -12.34 7.63
CA ALA A 83 -0.86 -12.22 6.83
C ALA A 83 -2.11 -12.13 7.73
N ALA A 84 -2.99 -11.19 7.42
CA ALA A 84 -4.21 -11.00 8.17
C ALA A 84 -5.30 -12.03 7.77
N PRO A 85 -6.18 -12.42 8.72
CA PRO A 85 -7.39 -13.15 8.39
C PRO A 85 -8.28 -12.36 7.44
N ARG A 86 -9.05 -13.08 6.62
CA ARG A 86 -9.97 -12.45 5.67
C ARG A 86 -11.05 -11.64 6.39
N ALA A 87 -11.21 -10.37 6.00
CA ALA A 87 -12.22 -9.49 6.54
C ALA A 87 -13.63 -9.83 6.04
N THR A 88 -14.65 -9.42 6.80
CA THR A 88 -16.07 -9.56 6.43
C THR A 88 -16.46 -8.66 5.25
N VAL A 89 -15.73 -7.56 5.04
CA VAL A 89 -15.89 -6.68 3.88
C VAL A 89 -15.05 -7.24 2.73
N VAL A 90 -15.74 -7.85 1.77
CA VAL A 90 -15.12 -8.42 0.57
C VAL A 90 -15.05 -7.38 -0.55
N CYS A 91 -13.87 -7.19 -1.12
CA CYS A 91 -13.66 -6.41 -2.32
C CYS A 91 -14.07 -7.21 -3.56
N LYS A 92 -14.58 -6.50 -4.57
CA LYS A 92 -14.88 -7.10 -5.87
C LYS A 92 -13.61 -7.44 -6.67
N ASP A 93 -12.52 -6.75 -6.37
CA ASP A 93 -11.20 -7.04 -6.91
C ASP A 93 -10.47 -7.92 -5.89
N PRO A 94 -10.20 -9.20 -6.21
CA PRO A 94 -9.54 -10.10 -5.28
C PRO A 94 -8.10 -9.70 -4.98
N ASP A 95 -7.42 -8.98 -5.87
CA ASP A 95 -6.04 -8.55 -5.66
C ASP A 95 -5.97 -7.46 -4.56
N ASP A 96 -6.99 -6.61 -4.47
CA ASP A 96 -7.10 -5.57 -3.43
C ASP A 96 -7.47 -6.12 -2.03
N GLN A 97 -7.90 -7.38 -1.92
CA GLN A 97 -8.44 -7.92 -0.67
C GLN A 97 -7.38 -7.95 0.44
N ILE A 98 -6.12 -8.23 0.11
CA ILE A 98 -5.06 -8.37 1.11
C ILE A 98 -4.78 -7.08 1.88
N PHE A 99 -5.00 -5.91 1.24
CA PHE A 99 -4.86 -4.60 1.87
C PHE A 99 -6.00 -4.31 2.85
N ILE A 100 -7.22 -4.71 2.47
CA ILE A 100 -8.41 -4.57 3.32
C ILE A 100 -8.30 -5.48 4.53
N ASP A 101 -7.89 -6.73 4.34
CA ASP A 101 -7.71 -7.71 5.41
C ASP A 101 -6.72 -7.18 6.45
N LEU A 102 -5.57 -6.66 5.99
CA LEU A 102 -4.56 -6.10 6.86
C LEU A 102 -5.04 -4.85 7.60
N ALA A 103 -5.70 -3.92 6.89
CA ALA A 103 -6.22 -2.70 7.49
C ALA A 103 -7.26 -3.01 8.58
N VAL A 104 -8.16 -3.97 8.34
CA VAL A 104 -9.19 -4.39 9.32
C VAL A 104 -8.55 -5.08 10.52
N ALA A 105 -7.60 -6.00 10.31
CA ALA A 105 -6.95 -6.71 11.41
C ALA A 105 -6.18 -5.79 12.37
N HIS A 106 -5.66 -4.67 11.87
CA HIS A 106 -4.90 -3.70 12.66
C HIS A 106 -5.67 -2.41 13.01
N CYS A 107 -6.95 -2.30 12.62
CA CYS A 107 -7.71 -1.05 12.70
C CYS A 107 -6.94 0.16 12.15
N ALA A 108 -6.22 -0.05 11.04
CA ALA A 108 -5.34 0.93 10.44
C ALA A 108 -6.05 1.66 9.28
N PRO A 109 -5.79 2.96 9.07
CA PRO A 109 -6.21 3.63 7.84
C PRO A 109 -5.59 2.95 6.61
N LEU A 110 -6.38 2.87 5.54
CA LEU A 110 -5.98 2.34 4.23
C LEU A 110 -5.89 3.51 3.23
N ARG A 111 -4.70 3.75 2.70
CA ARG A 111 -4.49 4.67 1.57
C ARG A 111 -4.67 3.92 0.27
N SER A 112 -5.66 4.34 -0.52
CA SER A 112 -5.96 3.71 -1.79
C SER A 112 -6.62 4.68 -2.76
N LYS A 113 -6.12 4.70 -4.00
CA LYS A 113 -6.78 5.40 -5.11
C LYS A 113 -7.63 4.47 -5.98
N ASP A 114 -7.68 3.18 -5.69
CA ASP A 114 -8.50 2.23 -6.45
C ASP A 114 -10.00 2.45 -6.17
N ARG A 115 -10.79 2.45 -7.24
CA ARG A 115 -12.24 2.62 -7.14
C ARG A 115 -12.91 1.44 -6.43
N ALA A 116 -12.42 0.21 -6.62
CA ALA A 116 -12.95 -1.00 -5.99
C ALA A 116 -12.81 -0.96 -4.46
N VAL A 117 -11.71 -0.42 -3.95
CA VAL A 117 -11.52 -0.18 -2.52
C VAL A 117 -12.35 1.01 -2.04
N ARG A 118 -12.30 2.14 -2.75
CA ARG A 118 -12.97 3.39 -2.31
C ARG A 118 -14.49 3.26 -2.18
N VAL A 119 -15.16 2.44 -2.99
CA VAL A 119 -16.60 2.20 -2.84
C VAL A 119 -16.96 1.46 -1.54
N LEU A 120 -15.99 0.82 -0.89
CA LEU A 120 -16.16 0.12 0.39
C LEU A 120 -15.96 1.04 1.60
N ARG A 121 -15.56 2.30 1.42
CA ARG A 121 -15.21 3.24 2.50
C ARG A 121 -16.22 3.26 3.65
N LYS A 122 -17.52 3.34 3.36
CA LYS A 122 -18.56 3.36 4.42
C LYS A 122 -18.61 2.06 5.23
N ARG A 123 -18.42 0.91 4.57
CA ARG A 123 -18.42 -0.42 5.21
C ARG A 123 -17.16 -0.63 6.04
N LEU A 124 -16.02 -0.16 5.54
CA LEU A 124 -14.73 -0.21 6.24
C LEU A 124 -14.68 0.75 7.43
N ALA A 125 -15.30 1.92 7.33
CA ALA A 125 -15.41 2.85 8.46
C ALA A 125 -16.18 2.24 9.63
N ALA A 126 -17.20 1.40 9.38
CA ALA A 126 -17.92 0.66 10.41
C ALA A 126 -17.04 -0.39 11.13
N LEU A 127 -15.88 -0.75 10.54
CA LEU A 127 -14.86 -1.63 11.12
C LEU A 127 -13.65 -0.85 11.66
N GLY A 128 -13.72 0.49 11.75
CA GLY A 128 -12.62 1.32 12.25
C GLY A 128 -11.53 1.63 11.23
N VAL A 129 -11.74 1.34 9.94
CA VAL A 129 -10.79 1.60 8.86
C VAL A 129 -11.24 2.82 8.05
N ASP A 130 -10.47 3.91 8.11
CA ASP A 130 -10.66 5.05 7.21
C ASP A 130 -9.93 4.80 5.87
N VAL A 131 -10.62 5.04 4.76
CA VAL A 131 -10.08 4.90 3.40
C VAL A 131 -9.98 6.27 2.77
N THR A 132 -8.77 6.70 2.39
CA THR A 132 -8.55 7.99 1.71
C THR A 132 -7.78 7.83 0.41
#